data_AF-A0A4P7ZRR7-F1
#
_entry.id   AF-A0A4P7ZRR7-F1
#
_cell.length_a   1.000
_cell.length_b   1.000
_cell.length_c   1.000
_cell.angle_alpha   90.00
_cell.angle_beta   90.00
_cell.angle_gamma   90.00
#
_symmetry.space_group_name_H-M   'P 1'
#
loop_
_entity.id
_entity.type
_entity.pdbx_description
1 polymer ?
#
loop_
_entity_poly.entity_id
_entity_poly.type
_entity_poly.pdbx_seq_one_letter_code
_entity_poly.pdbx_strand_id
1 'polypeptide(L)'
;MGGGVRGAIGSRRIVITLDLPLAAVALLAQTRTGTVLSIGDGDTLRVREGNRTVNVRLACIDAPESSQAPFGAQARQQLQVLAPVGSSVELRIKATDGYGRSVAELTRGGRNLNQALVASGVAFVYWQYIAGCDRQTYGRLETEARLKRLGVWGVNGGLTRPWEYRSGQRKPSSSSSAPTGRRYTCSQIGSYAQAQVLLRQGHRYLDGDGDGEACESLKG
;
A
#
# COMPACT_ATOMS: atom_id res chain seq x y z
N MET A 1 -41.86 -58.07 66.03
CA MET A 1 -41.28 -58.19 64.68
C MET A 1 -41.80 -57.01 63.87
N GLY A 2 -41.04 -56.13 63.24
CA GLY A 2 -39.64 -56.13 62.84
C GLY A 2 -39.58 -55.24 61.58
N GLY A 3 -38.54 -54.44 61.44
CA GLY A 3 -38.22 -53.78 60.16
C GLY A 3 -38.46 -52.28 60.15
N GLY A 4 -37.44 -51.51 60.53
CA GLY A 4 -37.29 -50.14 60.08
C GLY A 4 -36.77 -50.08 58.65
N VAL A 5 -36.99 -48.94 57.99
CA VAL A 5 -36.18 -48.52 56.84
C VAL A 5 -36.03 -46.99 56.88
N ARG A 6 -34.76 -46.59 56.97
CA ARG A 6 -34.26 -45.23 56.81
C ARG A 6 -34.22 -44.91 55.30
N GLY A 7 -34.53 -43.67 54.90
CA GLY A 7 -34.44 -43.27 53.49
C GLY A 7 -34.20 -41.77 53.33
N ALA A 8 -32.92 -41.39 53.43
CA ALA A 8 -32.20 -40.43 52.58
C ALA A 8 -32.87 -39.09 52.20
N ILE A 9 -32.42 -38.01 52.87
CA ILE A 9 -32.66 -36.61 52.47
C ILE A 9 -31.68 -36.27 51.33
N GLY A 10 -32.16 -36.27 50.09
CA GLY A 10 -31.39 -35.85 48.92
C GLY A 10 -31.33 -34.33 48.79
N SER A 11 -30.20 -33.71 49.14
CA SER A 11 -29.93 -32.29 48.87
C SER A 11 -29.87 -32.02 47.37
N ARG A 12 -30.92 -31.41 46.82
CA ARG A 12 -30.93 -30.89 45.45
C ARG A 12 -30.04 -29.64 45.38
N ARG A 13 -28.85 -29.78 44.80
CA ARG A 13 -28.00 -28.63 44.45
C ARG A 13 -28.63 -27.90 43.28
N ILE A 14 -29.14 -26.69 43.52
CA ILE A 14 -29.61 -25.77 42.47
C ILE A 14 -28.36 -25.19 41.82
N VAL A 15 -28.10 -25.56 40.56
CA VAL A 15 -27.05 -24.95 39.74
C VAL A 15 -27.69 -23.77 38.99
N ILE A 16 -27.41 -22.55 39.43
CA ILE A 16 -27.84 -21.33 38.75
C ILE A 16 -26.82 -21.06 37.65
N THR A 17 -27.15 -21.38 36.39
CA THR A 17 -26.35 -20.97 35.24
C THR A 17 -26.65 -19.50 34.95
N LEU A 18 -25.67 -18.65 35.23
CA LEU A 18 -25.75 -17.22 34.91
C LEU A 18 -25.42 -17.06 33.42
N ASP A 19 -26.45 -17.13 32.56
CA ASP A 19 -26.30 -16.85 31.13
C ASP A 19 -25.99 -15.37 30.92
N LEU A 20 -24.70 -15.03 30.85
CA LEU A 20 -24.22 -13.69 30.52
C LEU A 20 -24.44 -13.46 29.02
N PRO A 21 -25.28 -12.47 28.61
CA PRO A 21 -25.49 -12.21 27.20
C PRO A 21 -24.19 -11.72 26.57
N LEU A 22 -23.72 -12.45 25.56
CA LEU A 22 -22.55 -12.09 24.76
C LEU A 22 -22.90 -10.86 23.92
N ALA A 23 -22.71 -9.67 24.48
CA ALA A 23 -22.90 -8.41 23.77
C ALA A 23 -21.85 -8.30 22.66
N ALA A 24 -22.28 -8.40 21.41
CA ALA A 24 -21.45 -8.13 20.24
C ALA A 24 -21.07 -6.64 20.22
N VAL A 25 -19.87 -6.31 20.70
CA VAL A 25 -19.33 -4.96 20.61
C VAL A 25 -18.97 -4.69 19.15
N ALA A 26 -19.82 -3.97 18.43
CA ALA A 26 -19.52 -3.50 17.09
C ALA A 26 -18.33 -2.54 17.16
N LEU A 27 -17.18 -2.96 16.63
CA LEU A 27 -15.98 -2.14 16.53
C LEU A 27 -16.23 -1.06 15.46
N LEU A 28 -16.82 0.07 15.86
CA LEU A 28 -16.97 1.22 14.98
C LEU A 28 -15.56 1.70 14.58
N ALA A 29 -15.25 1.65 13.30
CA ALA A 29 -14.06 2.32 12.78
C ALA A 29 -14.14 3.79 13.20
N GLN A 30 -13.13 4.29 13.92
CA GLN A 30 -13.08 5.68 14.35
C GLN A 30 -12.91 6.57 13.12
N THR A 31 -14.02 7.00 12.52
CA THR A 31 -14.03 8.05 11.51
C THR A 31 -13.77 9.36 12.23
N ARG A 32 -12.64 9.98 11.93
CA ARG A 32 -12.28 11.29 12.45
C ARG A 32 -12.49 12.35 11.38
N THR A 33 -12.66 13.59 11.78
CA THR A 33 -12.82 14.71 10.86
C THR A 33 -11.68 15.69 11.02
N GLY A 34 -11.22 16.29 9.93
CA GLY A 34 -10.20 17.32 10.00
C GLY A 34 -10.16 18.24 8.80
N THR A 35 -9.46 19.36 8.96
CA THR A 35 -9.30 20.39 7.92
C THR A 35 -7.99 20.20 7.20
N VAL A 36 -8.01 20.13 5.87
CA VAL A 36 -6.80 20.03 5.04
C VAL A 36 -5.95 21.29 5.19
N LEU A 37 -4.67 21.13 5.56
CA LEU A 37 -3.72 22.24 5.73
C LEU A 37 -2.79 22.40 4.53
N SER A 38 -2.31 21.29 3.98
CA SER A 38 -1.41 21.31 2.84
C SER A 38 -1.36 19.94 2.16
N ILE A 39 -1.18 19.95 0.85
CA ILE A 39 -0.90 18.74 0.06
C ILE A 39 0.61 18.68 -0.22
N GLY A 40 1.25 17.59 0.24
CA GLY A 40 2.67 17.34 0.03
C GLY A 40 2.92 16.88 -1.41
N ASP A 41 2.46 15.67 -1.71
CA ASP A 41 2.61 14.98 -2.99
C ASP A 41 1.26 14.35 -3.43
N GLY A 42 1.31 13.36 -4.33
CA GLY A 42 0.12 12.71 -4.89
C GLY A 42 -0.66 11.80 -3.94
N ASP A 43 -0.10 11.48 -2.76
CA ASP A 43 -0.76 10.62 -1.77
C ASP A 43 -0.49 10.99 -0.31
N THR A 44 0.11 12.16 -0.06
CA THR A 44 0.42 12.67 1.28
C THR A 44 -0.13 14.07 1.50
N LEU A 45 -0.77 14.27 2.66
CA LEU A 45 -1.33 15.56 3.07
C LEU A 45 -1.22 15.78 4.58
N ARG A 46 -1.33 17.04 5.00
CA ARG A 46 -1.44 17.42 6.41
C ARG A 46 -2.85 17.86 6.72
N VAL A 47 -3.38 17.40 7.83
CA VAL A 47 -4.75 17.66 8.27
C VAL A 47 -4.72 18.16 9.71
N ARG A 48 -5.54 19.17 10.02
CA ARG A 48 -5.81 19.59 11.40
C ARG A 48 -6.98 18.80 11.95
N GLU A 49 -6.73 18.02 12.99
CA GLU A 49 -7.71 17.26 13.74
C GLU A 49 -7.77 17.84 15.17
N GLY A 50 -8.83 18.61 15.47
CA GLY A 50 -8.89 19.42 16.68
C GLY A 50 -7.68 20.36 16.79
N ASN A 51 -6.92 20.22 17.88
CA ASN A 51 -5.70 21.02 18.13
C ASN A 51 -4.41 20.38 17.59
N ARG A 52 -4.51 19.22 16.91
CA ARG A 52 -3.35 18.47 16.42
C ARG A 52 -3.21 18.59 14.92
N THR A 53 -1.97 18.62 14.45
CA THR A 53 -1.66 18.43 13.03
C THR A 53 -1.26 16.97 12.82
N VAL A 54 -1.94 16.31 11.90
CA VAL A 54 -1.71 14.91 11.54
C VAL A 54 -1.17 14.85 10.11
N ASN A 55 -0.04 14.17 9.94
CA ASN A 55 0.47 13.82 8.61
C ASN A 55 -0.26 12.54 8.16
N VAL A 56 -0.87 12.58 6.98
CA VAL A 56 -1.69 11.51 6.44
C VAL A 56 -1.05 10.98 5.16
N ARG A 57 -0.86 9.66 5.08
CA ARG A 57 -0.57 8.92 3.85
C ARG A 57 -1.85 8.22 3.41
N LEU A 58 -2.26 8.40 2.17
CA LEU A 58 -3.46 7.78 1.64
C LEU A 58 -3.31 6.25 1.60
N ALA A 59 -4.18 5.53 2.29
CA ALA A 59 -4.16 4.07 2.30
C ALA A 59 -4.36 3.49 0.90
N CYS A 60 -3.83 2.28 0.69
CA CYS A 60 -4.18 1.39 -0.42
C CYS A 60 -3.77 1.84 -1.83
N ILE A 61 -3.12 3.00 -1.93
CA ILE A 61 -2.64 3.56 -3.19
C ILE A 61 -1.18 4.00 -3.05
N ASP A 62 -0.49 4.11 -4.17
CA ASP A 62 0.83 4.71 -4.27
C ASP A 62 0.83 5.63 -5.50
N ALA A 63 1.04 6.92 -5.28
CA ALA A 63 1.14 7.90 -6.35
C ALA A 63 2.59 7.98 -6.86
N PRO A 64 2.80 8.34 -8.14
CA PRO A 64 4.14 8.66 -8.64
C PRO A 64 4.84 9.68 -7.74
N GLU A 65 6.13 9.44 -7.47
CA GLU A 65 6.93 10.36 -6.66
C GLU A 65 6.99 11.74 -7.32
N SER A 66 7.18 12.81 -6.55
CA SER A 66 7.25 14.17 -7.10
C SER A 66 8.34 14.34 -8.18
N SER A 67 9.39 13.51 -8.15
CA SER A 67 10.46 13.48 -9.14
C SER A 67 10.14 12.67 -10.40
N GLN A 68 9.08 11.84 -10.39
CA GLN A 68 8.58 11.13 -11.57
C GLN A 68 7.73 12.07 -12.43
N ALA A 69 8.38 13.04 -13.07
CA ALA A 69 7.73 14.05 -13.89
C ALA A 69 7.17 13.46 -15.20
N PRO A 70 6.01 13.94 -15.69
CA PRO A 70 5.12 14.92 -15.06
C PRO A 70 4.11 14.31 -14.05
N PHE A 71 4.09 12.98 -13.91
CA PHE A 71 3.00 12.25 -13.25
C PHE A 71 2.90 12.52 -11.74
N GLY A 72 4.01 12.76 -11.05
CA GLY A 72 3.99 13.17 -9.64
C GLY A 72 3.26 14.49 -9.43
N ALA A 73 3.49 15.47 -10.32
CA ALA A 73 2.81 16.75 -10.28
C ALA A 73 1.31 16.62 -10.60
N GLN A 74 0.96 15.79 -11.58
CA GLN A 74 -0.44 15.50 -11.94
C GLN A 74 -1.21 14.85 -10.78
N ALA A 75 -0.60 13.87 -10.10
CA ALA A 75 -1.21 13.23 -8.93
C ALA A 75 -1.45 14.23 -7.79
N ARG A 76 -0.46 15.08 -7.49
CA ARG A 76 -0.58 16.15 -6.50
C ARG A 76 -1.69 17.13 -6.86
N GLN A 77 -1.78 17.56 -8.12
CA GLN A 77 -2.81 18.48 -8.59
C GLN A 77 -4.21 17.86 -8.45
N GLN A 78 -4.37 16.58 -8.80
CA GLN A 78 -5.65 15.90 -8.63
C GLN A 78 -6.05 15.80 -7.16
N LEU A 79 -5.11 15.51 -6.26
CA LEU A 79 -5.38 15.51 -4.82
C LEU A 79 -5.76 16.91 -4.30
N GLN A 80 -5.15 17.99 -4.81
CA GLN A 80 -5.55 19.37 -4.48
C GLN A 80 -6.98 19.69 -4.91
N VAL A 81 -7.43 19.20 -6.08
CA VAL A 81 -8.82 19.36 -6.54
C VAL A 81 -9.80 18.60 -5.65
N LEU A 82 -9.44 17.38 -5.27
CA LEU A 82 -10.27 16.51 -4.44
C LEU A 82 -10.36 16.97 -2.98
N ALA A 83 -9.25 17.47 -2.44
CA ALA A 83 -9.08 17.93 -1.07
C ALA A 83 -8.46 19.35 -1.04
N PRO A 84 -9.21 20.40 -1.43
CA PRO A 84 -8.70 21.77 -1.37
C PRO A 84 -8.24 22.14 0.04
N VAL A 85 -7.18 22.95 0.14
CA VAL A 85 -6.72 23.48 1.43
C VAL A 85 -7.87 24.27 2.09
N GLY A 86 -8.10 24.04 3.38
CA GLY A 86 -9.23 24.59 4.13
C GLY A 86 -10.51 23.75 4.06
N SER A 87 -10.58 22.73 3.20
CA SER A 87 -11.74 21.84 3.16
C SER A 87 -11.74 20.83 4.31
N SER A 88 -12.94 20.42 4.75
CA SER A 88 -13.14 19.33 5.70
C SER A 88 -13.07 17.97 5.00
N VAL A 89 -12.39 17.02 5.62
CA VAL A 89 -12.29 15.62 5.20
C VAL A 89 -12.58 14.69 6.36
N GLU A 90 -13.20 13.56 6.07
CA GLU A 90 -13.32 12.42 6.97
C GLU A 90 -12.15 11.48 6.76
N LEU A 91 -11.51 11.08 7.86
CA LEU A 91 -10.35 10.21 7.89
C LEU A 91 -10.77 8.87 8.49
N ARG A 92 -10.69 7.81 7.69
CA ARG A 92 -10.80 6.43 8.16
C ARG A 92 -9.40 5.87 8.35
N ILE A 93 -8.87 6.01 9.56
CA ILE A 93 -7.52 5.54 9.90
C ILE A 93 -7.48 4.01 9.87
N LYS A 94 -6.48 3.46 9.18
CA LYS A 94 -6.24 2.02 9.05
C LYS A 94 -5.01 1.56 9.84
N ALA A 95 -3.99 2.41 9.89
CA ALA A 95 -2.73 2.12 10.56
C ALA A 95 -1.94 3.41 10.84
N THR A 96 -0.81 3.26 11.52
CA THR A 96 0.26 4.27 11.58
C THR A 96 1.50 3.65 10.95
N ASP A 97 2.15 4.37 10.02
CA ASP A 97 3.37 3.86 9.38
C ASP A 97 4.62 4.10 10.23
N GLY A 98 5.76 3.54 9.82
CA GLY A 98 7.03 3.69 10.52
C GLY A 98 7.58 5.12 10.57
N TYR A 99 7.00 6.07 9.82
CA TYR A 99 7.33 7.49 9.85
C TYR A 99 6.39 8.28 10.78
N GLY A 100 5.47 7.61 11.47
CA GLY A 100 4.48 8.24 12.34
C GLY A 100 3.31 8.89 11.59
N ARG A 101 3.15 8.64 10.29
CA ARG A 101 2.00 9.14 9.54
C ARG A 101 0.79 8.24 9.77
N SER A 102 -0.38 8.85 9.81
CA SER A 102 -1.62 8.09 9.76
C SER A 102 -1.87 7.57 8.34
N VAL A 103 -2.06 6.26 8.21
CA VAL A 103 -2.44 5.63 6.93
C VAL A 103 -3.96 5.56 6.88
N ALA A 104 -4.59 6.29 5.95
CA ALA A 104 -6.04 6.50 5.98
C ALA A 104 -6.71 6.54 4.61
N GLU A 105 -7.95 6.07 4.54
CA GLU A 105 -8.86 6.44 3.45
C GLU A 105 -9.52 7.77 3.79
N LEU A 106 -9.52 8.70 2.84
CA LEU A 106 -10.17 9.99 3.02
C LEU A 106 -11.47 10.06 2.25
N THR A 107 -12.49 10.66 2.88
CA THR A 107 -13.79 10.93 2.27
C THR A 107 -14.13 12.40 2.36
N ARG A 108 -14.72 12.95 1.30
CA ARG A 108 -15.28 14.32 1.29
C ARG A 108 -16.56 14.32 0.48
N GLY A 109 -17.66 14.80 1.08
CA GLY A 109 -18.98 14.81 0.43
C GLY A 109 -19.42 13.42 -0.05
N GLY A 110 -19.15 12.38 0.75
CA GLY A 110 -19.47 10.99 0.41
C GLY A 110 -18.54 10.32 -0.63
N ARG A 111 -17.58 11.06 -1.20
CA ARG A 111 -16.63 10.51 -2.19
C ARG A 111 -15.32 10.08 -1.51
N ASN A 112 -14.93 8.82 -1.72
CA ASN A 112 -13.60 8.31 -1.34
C ASN A 112 -12.53 8.89 -2.29
N LEU A 113 -11.60 9.66 -1.74
CA LEU A 113 -10.58 10.38 -2.49
C LEU A 113 -9.50 9.44 -3.04
N ASN A 114 -9.12 8.42 -2.26
CA ASN A 114 -8.12 7.43 -2.66
C ASN A 114 -8.58 6.66 -3.90
N GLN A 115 -9.83 6.20 -3.89
CA GLN A 115 -10.47 5.56 -5.04
C GLN A 115 -10.56 6.51 -6.24
N ALA A 116 -10.87 7.79 -6.02
CA ALA A 116 -10.94 8.79 -7.08
C ALA A 116 -9.58 9.02 -7.77
N LEU A 117 -8.47 8.94 -7.04
CA LEU A 117 -7.11 9.03 -7.61
C LEU A 117 -6.79 7.81 -8.49
N VAL A 118 -7.16 6.61 -8.06
CA VAL A 118 -7.01 5.39 -8.89
C VAL A 118 -7.89 5.47 -10.14
N ALA A 119 -9.15 5.86 -9.98
CA ALA A 119 -10.12 5.98 -11.06
C ALA A 119 -9.69 6.97 -12.15
N SER A 120 -8.96 8.04 -11.76
CA SER A 120 -8.41 9.02 -12.69
C SER A 120 -7.07 8.61 -13.29
N GLY A 121 -6.51 7.47 -12.88
CA GLY A 121 -5.24 6.97 -13.41
C GLY A 121 -4.02 7.78 -12.96
N VAL A 122 -4.10 8.54 -11.85
CA VAL A 122 -2.96 9.29 -11.31
C VAL A 122 -2.27 8.59 -10.14
N ALA A 123 -2.82 7.47 -9.66
CA ALA A 123 -2.23 6.63 -8.64
C ALA A 123 -2.42 5.14 -8.98
N PHE A 124 -1.51 4.31 -8.47
CA PHE A 124 -1.59 2.85 -8.57
C PHE A 124 -2.26 2.28 -7.33
N VAL A 125 -2.92 1.13 -7.47
CA VAL A 125 -3.33 0.34 -6.31
C VAL A 125 -2.09 -0.29 -5.70
N TYR A 126 -1.90 -0.10 -4.40
CA TYR A 126 -0.79 -0.70 -3.69
C TYR A 126 -1.17 -2.08 -3.16
N TRP A 127 -1.16 -3.08 -4.05
CA TRP A 127 -1.69 -4.43 -3.80
C TRP A 127 -1.10 -5.13 -2.57
N GLN A 128 0.17 -4.89 -2.26
CA GLN A 128 0.82 -5.43 -1.05
C GLN A 128 0.22 -4.86 0.25
N TYR A 129 -0.35 -3.66 0.21
CA TYR A 129 -0.91 -2.93 1.37
C TYR A 129 -2.39 -2.60 1.19
N ILE A 130 -3.12 -3.44 0.45
CA ILE A 130 -4.56 -3.28 0.19
C ILE A 130 -5.44 -3.83 1.33
N ALA A 131 -4.84 -4.57 2.28
CA ALA A 131 -5.56 -5.16 3.40
C ALA A 131 -6.30 -4.07 4.20
N GLY A 132 -7.59 -4.31 4.48
CA GLY A 132 -8.44 -3.34 5.17
C GLY A 132 -9.11 -2.31 4.25
N CYS A 133 -8.89 -2.36 2.93
CA CYS A 133 -9.63 -1.60 1.92
C CYS A 133 -10.54 -2.50 1.07
N ASP A 134 -11.44 -1.88 0.32
CA ASP A 134 -12.31 -2.57 -0.65
C ASP A 134 -11.51 -3.01 -1.89
N ARG A 135 -10.86 -4.17 -1.77
CA ARG A 135 -10.01 -4.76 -2.80
C ARG A 135 -10.71 -4.87 -4.16
N GLN A 136 -12.01 -5.20 -4.17
CA GLN A 136 -12.78 -5.37 -5.40
C GLN A 136 -12.97 -4.04 -6.11
N THR A 137 -13.38 -3.00 -5.38
CA THR A 137 -13.57 -1.66 -5.97
C THR A 137 -12.25 -1.08 -6.47
N TYR A 138 -11.17 -1.13 -5.69
CA TYR A 138 -9.86 -0.63 -6.13
C TYR A 138 -9.38 -1.36 -7.40
N GLY A 139 -9.51 -2.69 -7.44
CA GLY A 139 -9.12 -3.48 -8.62
C GLY A 139 -9.92 -3.15 -9.87
N ARG A 140 -11.24 -2.95 -9.73
CA ARG A 140 -12.10 -2.53 -10.83
C ARG A 140 -11.69 -1.15 -11.35
N LEU A 141 -11.52 -0.17 -10.46
CA LEU A 141 -11.14 1.19 -10.84
C LEU A 141 -9.78 1.24 -11.54
N GLU A 142 -8.80 0.49 -11.05
CA GLU A 142 -7.48 0.39 -11.69
C GLU A 142 -7.56 -0.23 -13.08
N THR A 143 -8.33 -1.31 -13.21
CA THR A 143 -8.56 -1.98 -14.49
C THR A 143 -9.23 -1.04 -15.50
N GLU A 144 -10.25 -0.31 -15.08
CA GLU A 144 -10.93 0.69 -15.92
C GLU A 144 -9.99 1.82 -16.35
N ALA A 145 -9.18 2.36 -15.43
CA ALA A 145 -8.20 3.40 -15.75
C ALA A 145 -7.14 2.90 -16.76
N ARG A 146 -6.71 1.64 -16.61
CA ARG A 146 -5.78 0.99 -17.54
C ARG A 146 -6.37 0.80 -18.93
N LEU A 147 -7.59 0.26 -19.03
CA LEU A 147 -8.28 0.05 -20.31
C LEU A 147 -8.52 1.37 -21.05
N LYS A 148 -8.84 2.44 -20.31
CA LYS A 148 -9.02 3.79 -20.84
C LYS A 148 -7.71 4.56 -21.05
N ARG A 149 -6.55 3.96 -20.73
CA ARG A 149 -5.22 4.57 -20.86
C ARG A 149 -5.11 5.93 -20.15
N LEU A 150 -5.73 6.06 -18.98
CA LEU A 150 -5.74 7.31 -18.21
C LEU A 150 -4.43 7.54 -17.47
N GLY A 151 -3.96 8.79 -17.46
CA GLY A 151 -2.79 9.23 -16.68
C GLY A 151 -1.57 8.33 -16.88
N VAL A 152 -1.10 7.71 -15.80
CA VAL A 152 0.08 6.82 -15.80
C VAL A 152 -0.08 5.59 -16.70
N TRP A 153 -1.31 5.19 -17.01
CA TRP A 153 -1.60 4.06 -17.88
C TRP A 153 -1.57 4.41 -19.37
N GLY A 154 -1.49 5.69 -19.71
CA GLY A 154 -1.31 6.15 -21.10
C GLY A 154 0.13 6.12 -21.58
N VAL A 155 1.10 6.00 -20.65
CA VAL A 155 2.53 6.07 -20.92
C VAL A 155 2.98 4.90 -21.80
N ASN A 156 3.61 5.21 -22.94
CA ASN A 156 4.22 4.18 -23.77
C ASN A 156 5.39 3.53 -23.02
N GLY A 157 5.44 2.19 -23.01
CA GLY A 157 6.38 1.42 -22.19
C GLY A 157 6.04 1.34 -20.70
N GLY A 158 5.01 2.05 -20.24
CA GLY A 158 4.59 2.09 -18.84
C GLY A 158 5.48 2.98 -17.96
N LEU A 159 4.89 3.54 -16.91
CA LEU A 159 5.62 4.26 -15.87
C LEU A 159 6.13 3.27 -14.81
N THR A 160 7.40 3.36 -14.42
CA THR A 160 7.95 2.64 -13.25
C THR A 160 7.10 2.91 -12.02
N ARG A 161 6.73 1.85 -11.30
CA ARG A 161 5.87 2.00 -10.12
C ARG A 161 6.59 2.78 -9.01
N PRO A 162 5.90 3.53 -8.15
CA PRO A 162 6.58 4.42 -7.20
C PRO A 162 7.35 3.65 -6.12
N TRP A 163 6.85 2.48 -5.70
CA TRP A 163 7.59 1.57 -4.81
C TRP A 163 8.89 1.03 -5.45
N GLU A 164 8.88 0.70 -6.73
CA GLU A 164 10.08 0.29 -7.48
C GLU A 164 11.04 1.47 -7.67
N TYR A 165 10.51 2.63 -8.03
CA TYR A 165 11.28 3.86 -8.20
C TYR A 165 12.04 4.24 -6.92
N ARG A 166 11.39 4.17 -5.75
CA ARG A 166 12.04 4.35 -4.45
C ARG A 166 13.14 3.33 -4.16
N SER A 167 12.92 2.07 -4.54
CA SER A 167 13.92 1.02 -4.36
C SER A 167 15.17 1.23 -5.22
N GLY A 168 15.02 1.79 -6.43
CA GLY A 168 16.14 2.14 -7.31
C GLY A 168 16.88 3.43 -6.91
N GLN A 169 16.22 4.34 -6.19
CA GLN A 169 16.82 5.56 -5.64
C GLN A 169 17.53 5.35 -4.30
N ARG A 170 17.30 4.21 -3.65
CA ARG A 170 18.27 3.71 -2.67
C ARG A 170 19.54 3.44 -3.46
N LYS A 171 20.47 4.40 -3.44
CA LYS A 171 21.90 4.08 -3.63
C LYS A 171 22.11 2.78 -2.87
N PRO A 172 22.67 1.72 -3.48
CA PRO A 172 23.01 0.53 -2.72
C PRO A 172 23.72 1.03 -1.48
N SER A 173 23.11 0.82 -0.31
CA SER A 173 23.76 1.11 0.94
C SER A 173 25.12 0.45 0.81
N SER A 174 26.17 1.23 1.02
CA SER A 174 27.56 0.83 1.01
C SER A 174 27.80 -0.22 2.11
N SER A 175 27.25 -1.40 1.90
CA SER A 175 27.51 -2.69 2.53
C SER A 175 27.52 -3.80 1.46
N SER A 176 27.75 -3.41 0.22
CA SER A 176 28.50 -4.18 -0.75
C SER A 176 29.11 -3.16 -1.69
N SER A 177 30.30 -2.65 -1.31
CA SER A 177 31.33 -2.43 -2.32
C SER A 177 31.19 -3.57 -3.32
N ALA A 178 30.84 -3.26 -4.57
CA ALA A 178 31.19 -4.15 -5.65
C ALA A 178 32.66 -4.48 -5.40
N PRO A 179 33.05 -5.74 -5.20
CA PRO A 179 34.46 -6.03 -5.20
C PRO A 179 34.87 -5.66 -6.60
N THR A 180 35.66 -4.60 -6.75
CA THR A 180 36.48 -4.40 -7.93
C THR A 180 37.29 -5.70 -8.05
N GLY A 181 36.81 -6.63 -8.89
CA GLY A 181 37.32 -8.00 -8.97
C GLY A 181 36.28 -9.12 -8.95
N ARG A 182 35.00 -8.89 -8.63
CA ARG A 182 34.01 -9.98 -8.68
C ARG A 182 33.47 -10.17 -10.10
N ARG A 183 33.87 -11.28 -10.73
CA ARG A 183 33.34 -11.74 -12.02
C ARG A 183 32.00 -12.44 -11.77
N TYR A 184 30.98 -12.07 -12.54
CA TYR A 184 29.67 -12.74 -12.52
C TYR A 184 29.67 -13.91 -13.51
N THR A 185 28.76 -14.86 -13.31
CA THR A 185 28.48 -15.92 -14.28
C THR A 185 26.98 -15.95 -14.54
N CYS A 186 26.56 -16.39 -15.73
CA CYS A 186 25.15 -16.41 -16.10
C CYS A 186 24.28 -17.25 -15.16
N SER A 187 24.83 -18.33 -14.57
CA SER A 187 24.12 -19.14 -13.57
C SER A 187 23.91 -18.44 -12.23
N GLN A 188 24.70 -17.41 -11.91
CA GLN A 188 24.53 -16.59 -10.70
C GLN A 188 23.57 -15.42 -10.91
N ILE A 189 23.28 -15.08 -12.16
CA ILE A 189 22.39 -13.99 -12.53
C ILE A 189 20.98 -14.56 -12.64
N GLY A 190 20.12 -14.25 -11.68
CA GLY A 190 18.79 -14.86 -11.57
C GLY A 190 17.74 -14.36 -12.56
N SER A 191 18.10 -13.47 -13.50
CA SER A 191 17.17 -12.99 -14.53
C SER A 191 17.87 -12.44 -15.77
N TYR A 192 17.23 -12.63 -16.93
CA TYR A 192 17.66 -12.02 -18.20
C TYR A 192 17.78 -10.49 -18.10
N ALA A 193 16.78 -9.83 -17.50
CA ALA A 193 16.79 -8.37 -17.34
C ALA A 193 18.00 -7.86 -16.53
N GLN A 194 18.41 -8.60 -15.49
CA GLN A 194 19.58 -8.26 -14.69
C GLN A 194 20.88 -8.47 -15.47
N ALA A 195 20.97 -9.50 -16.33
CA ALA A 195 22.12 -9.71 -17.20
C ALA A 195 22.34 -8.52 -18.15
N GLN A 196 21.26 -8.00 -18.74
CA GLN A 196 21.34 -6.84 -19.64
C GLN A 196 21.76 -5.54 -18.94
N VAL A 197 21.48 -5.40 -17.63
CA VAL A 197 21.99 -4.28 -16.82
C VAL A 197 23.50 -4.40 -16.62
N LEU A 198 24.01 -5.60 -16.31
CA LEU A 198 25.44 -5.85 -16.10
C LEU A 198 26.26 -5.62 -17.38
N LEU A 199 25.71 -5.98 -18.54
CA LEU A 199 26.36 -5.70 -19.83
C LEU A 199 26.59 -4.20 -20.05
N ARG A 200 25.55 -3.38 -19.80
CA ARG A 200 25.63 -1.91 -19.89
C ARG A 200 26.59 -1.27 -18.89
N GLN A 201 26.88 -1.96 -17.79
CA GLN A 201 27.87 -1.56 -16.78
C GLN A 201 29.31 -1.95 -17.15
N GLY A 202 29.51 -2.60 -18.30
CA GLY A 202 30.85 -2.92 -18.82
C GLY A 202 31.29 -4.37 -18.62
N HIS A 203 30.42 -5.26 -18.14
CA HIS A 203 30.71 -6.68 -18.00
C HIS A 203 30.59 -7.44 -19.33
N ARG A 204 31.38 -7.03 -20.34
CA ARG A 204 31.35 -7.59 -21.71
C ARG A 204 31.62 -9.09 -21.79
N TYR A 205 32.21 -9.70 -20.76
CA TYR A 205 32.45 -11.15 -20.70
C TYR A 205 31.17 -11.99 -20.47
N LEU A 206 30.02 -11.36 -20.19
CA LEU A 206 28.71 -12.01 -20.07
C LEU A 206 28.00 -12.17 -21.42
N ASP A 207 28.50 -11.47 -22.44
CA ASP A 207 28.10 -11.54 -23.84
C ASP A 207 29.16 -12.41 -24.54
N GLY A 208 28.84 -13.70 -24.67
CA GLY A 208 29.83 -14.72 -25.05
C GLY A 208 30.14 -14.75 -26.54
N ASP A 209 29.16 -14.36 -27.36
CA ASP A 209 29.20 -14.33 -28.81
C ASP A 209 29.35 -12.91 -29.37
N GLY A 210 29.22 -11.88 -28.53
CA GLY A 210 29.52 -10.49 -28.87
C GLY A 210 28.39 -9.80 -29.64
N ASP A 211 27.16 -10.32 -29.53
CA ASP A 211 25.99 -9.83 -30.25
C ASP A 211 25.31 -8.64 -29.55
N GLY A 212 25.78 -8.28 -28.36
CA GLY A 212 25.25 -7.20 -27.54
C GLY A 212 24.18 -7.65 -26.53
N GLU A 213 23.98 -8.95 -26.33
CA GLU A 213 23.06 -9.51 -25.34
C GLU A 213 23.79 -10.41 -24.31
N ALA A 214 23.63 -10.10 -23.03
CA ALA A 214 24.27 -10.90 -21.97
C ALA A 214 23.44 -12.11 -21.55
N CYS A 215 24.10 -13.25 -21.34
CA CYS A 215 23.53 -14.45 -20.72
C CYS A 215 22.21 -14.93 -21.34
N GLU A 216 22.20 -15.14 -22.65
CA GLU A 216 21.03 -15.63 -23.40
C GLU A 216 20.42 -16.93 -22.85
N SER A 217 21.21 -17.75 -22.16
CA SER A 217 20.73 -18.95 -21.44
C SER A 217 19.62 -18.67 -20.42
N LEU A 218 19.41 -17.40 -20.03
CA LEU A 218 18.39 -16.96 -19.08
C LEU A 218 17.08 -16.51 -19.76
N LYS A 219 16.95 -16.62 -21.08
CA LYS A 219 15.73 -16.28 -21.85
C LYS A 219 14.53 -17.25 -21.63
N GLY A 220 14.55 -18.02 -20.54
CA GLY A 220 13.51 -18.98 -20.15
C GLY A 220 12.34 -18.35 -19.42
#